data_AF-M7TUY1-F1
#
_entry.id   AF-M7TUY1-F1
#
_cell.length_a   1.000
_cell.length_b   1.000
_cell.length_c   1.000
_cell.angle_alpha   90.00
_cell.angle_beta   90.00
_cell.angle_gamma   90.00
#
_symmetry.space_group_name_H-M   'P 1'
#
loop_
_entity.id
_entity.type
_entity.pdbx_description
1 polymer ?
#
loop_
_entity_poly.entity_id
_entity_poly.type
_entity_poly.pdbx_seq_one_letter_code
_entity_poly.pdbx_strand_id
1 'polypeptide(L)'
;MDGMGIAWYTATSSAYIDDQEGTRPALYKTQSPPTNDFNFRSLCANTESACIFAHIRATSGSPVTPINNHPFVFGRHSFMHNGTVTDFARIRGDMTNLMAYDAYINIRGTTDTEYVAALYMTFLTAYGSEASWQEEYPLQVMKAALVRTVTCIMELQRKSLGRKATPNGLNLCATDGRKLVACRFRNHVSEQPASLYWSDSAGTTLNRKVPGDVGGDRGNLRQAHYDIETVHSIFNLTPVAHVSFVPDPKDPKPVVLPMIARIGEFPASEAPACYLHGYVSARLFRTRESPSSSDSDEGFPVCVAATKVDGFNLSLTPFSHGLDYRSAVIHGHACLLDSTTDREEVLWAMQLITDGIVPQRWEHTRTPPDAAEMASTRILKVRIDAASAKVHDTGPKEKDKDLADEKTRDVVWTGAVPYIEILGTPQPADTNRVSAIPSYLSDYIRTHNANNGQAGWKVVDIISGLVSWVFGRTL
;
A
#
# COMPACT_ATOMS: atom_id res chain seq x y z
N MET A 1 -9.56 18.15 -5.40
CA MET A 1 -9.11 18.15 -4.01
C MET A 1 -9.57 19.47 -3.48
N ASP A 2 -10.51 19.44 -2.57
CA ASP A 2 -11.38 20.59 -2.32
C ASP A 2 -11.15 21.15 -0.92
N GLY A 3 -10.33 20.46 -0.13
CA GLY A 3 -9.75 20.99 1.07
C GLY A 3 -9.01 19.92 1.86
N MET A 4 -8.35 20.35 2.91
CA MET A 4 -7.70 19.47 3.86
C MET A 4 -7.89 20.01 5.27
N GLY A 5 -7.68 19.12 6.23
CA GLY A 5 -7.47 19.54 7.61
C GLY A 5 -6.65 18.53 8.37
N ILE A 6 -6.06 19.04 9.44
CA ILE A 6 -5.21 18.29 10.36
C ILE A 6 -5.57 18.69 11.78
N ALA A 7 -5.69 17.69 12.65
CA ALA A 7 -5.73 17.87 14.09
C ALA A 7 -4.51 17.16 14.69
N TRP A 8 -3.73 17.87 15.51
CA TRP A 8 -2.61 17.30 16.23
C TRP A 8 -2.79 17.55 17.73
N TYR A 9 -2.49 16.54 18.53
CA TYR A 9 -2.68 16.63 19.98
C TYR A 9 -1.45 17.23 20.65
N THR A 10 -1.64 18.30 21.39
CA THR A 10 -0.56 18.99 22.11
C THR A 10 -0.97 19.28 23.56
N ALA A 11 0.01 19.31 24.46
CA ALA A 11 -0.18 19.72 25.86
C ALA A 11 -0.17 21.26 26.02
N THR A 12 0.04 22.03 24.95
CA THR A 12 0.17 23.49 25.02
C THR A 12 -0.99 24.16 25.78
N SER A 13 -2.24 23.76 25.55
CA SER A 13 -3.39 24.38 26.23
C SER A 13 -3.33 24.20 27.75
N SER A 14 -2.87 23.04 28.23
CA SER A 14 -2.72 22.76 29.66
C SER A 14 -1.66 23.63 30.35
N ALA A 15 -0.75 24.24 29.59
CA ALA A 15 0.24 25.17 30.13
C ALA A 15 -0.29 26.60 30.31
N TYR A 16 -1.44 26.93 29.73
CA TYR A 16 -1.99 28.30 29.71
C TYR A 16 -3.45 28.41 30.19
N ILE A 17 -4.12 27.28 30.46
CA ILE A 17 -5.53 27.23 30.88
C ILE A 17 -5.62 26.33 32.13
N ASP A 18 -5.90 26.94 33.27
CA ASP A 18 -5.84 26.31 34.60
C ASP A 18 -6.75 25.08 34.74
N ASP A 19 -7.90 25.05 34.06
CA ASP A 19 -8.89 23.96 34.16
C ASP A 19 -8.80 22.91 33.02
N GLN A 20 -7.68 22.87 32.28
CA GLN A 20 -7.49 21.90 31.18
C GLN A 20 -6.28 21.00 31.39
N GLU A 21 -6.50 19.80 31.91
CA GLU A 21 -5.45 18.79 32.00
C GLU A 21 -5.33 17.92 30.74
N GLY A 22 -4.09 17.59 30.38
CA GLY A 22 -3.75 16.67 29.29
C GLY A 22 -3.68 17.31 27.91
N THR A 23 -3.48 16.48 26.88
CA THR A 23 -3.39 16.95 25.50
C THR A 23 -4.75 17.38 24.95
N ARG A 24 -4.76 18.38 24.07
CA ARG A 24 -5.94 18.82 23.33
C ARG A 24 -5.64 18.91 21.83
N PRO A 25 -6.64 18.68 20.97
CA PRO A 25 -6.46 18.80 19.52
C PRO A 25 -6.32 20.28 19.14
N ALA A 26 -5.19 20.62 18.53
CA ALA A 26 -5.02 21.85 17.77
C ALA A 26 -5.41 21.58 16.31
N LEU A 27 -6.14 22.49 15.69
CA LEU A 27 -6.79 22.27 14.40
C LEU A 27 -6.31 23.27 13.35
N TYR A 28 -5.97 22.77 12.16
CA TYR A 28 -5.74 23.57 10.97
C TYR A 28 -6.56 23.04 9.81
N LYS A 29 -7.34 23.91 9.16
CA LYS A 29 -8.18 23.56 8.00
C LYS A 29 -7.95 24.59 6.90
N THR A 30 -7.83 24.12 5.66
CA THR A 30 -7.58 24.97 4.49
C THR A 30 -8.30 24.40 3.27
N GLN A 31 -8.69 25.25 2.33
CA GLN A 31 -9.17 24.84 1.01
C GLN A 31 -8.02 24.61 0.03
N SER A 32 -6.83 25.13 0.35
CA SER A 32 -5.65 24.97 -0.49
C SER A 32 -5.14 23.53 -0.43
N PRO A 33 -4.65 22.98 -1.54
CA PRO A 33 -3.94 21.70 -1.52
C PRO A 33 -2.74 21.75 -0.55
N PRO A 34 -2.40 20.65 0.14
CA PRO A 34 -1.29 20.59 1.10
C PRO A 34 0.04 21.06 0.50
N THR A 35 0.23 20.81 -0.79
CA THR A 35 1.45 21.20 -1.51
C THR A 35 1.56 22.70 -1.73
N ASN A 36 0.47 23.46 -1.76
CA ASN A 36 0.48 24.88 -2.09
C ASN A 36 0.22 25.79 -0.88
N ASP A 37 0.00 25.22 0.30
CA ASP A 37 -0.27 25.98 1.52
C ASP A 37 1.05 26.21 2.30
N PHE A 38 1.56 27.44 2.26
CA PHE A 38 2.78 27.83 2.96
C PHE A 38 2.65 27.72 4.48
N ASN A 39 1.47 28.02 5.03
CA ASN A 39 1.22 27.89 6.47
C ASN A 39 1.24 26.42 6.88
N PHE A 40 0.58 25.56 6.09
CA PHE A 40 0.60 24.11 6.34
C PHE A 40 2.03 23.54 6.30
N ARG A 41 2.85 23.95 5.33
CA ARG A 41 4.27 23.56 5.25
C ARG A 41 5.04 24.01 6.50
N SER A 42 4.84 25.24 6.95
CA SER A 42 5.47 25.76 8.17
C SER A 42 5.03 24.97 9.41
N LEU A 43 3.74 24.67 9.54
CA LEU A 43 3.19 23.86 10.62
C LEU A 43 3.82 22.46 10.64
N CYS A 44 3.90 21.79 9.48
CA CYS A 44 4.51 20.47 9.38
C CYS A 44 5.99 20.44 9.78
N ALA A 45 6.74 21.52 9.49
CA ALA A 45 8.15 21.62 9.83
C ALA A 45 8.39 21.86 11.34
N ASN A 46 7.39 22.35 12.08
CA ASN A 46 7.54 22.83 13.46
C ASN A 46 6.59 22.14 14.46
N THR A 47 5.90 21.09 14.04
CA THR A 47 4.92 20.38 14.89
C THR A 47 5.31 18.93 15.08
N GLU A 48 5.45 18.51 16.33
CA GLU A 48 5.60 17.11 16.73
C GLU A 48 4.41 16.73 17.62
N SER A 49 3.82 15.56 17.40
CA SER A 49 2.69 15.07 18.19
C SER A 49 2.64 13.54 18.15
N ALA A 50 2.26 12.93 19.28
CA ALA A 50 2.04 11.49 19.39
C ALA A 50 0.75 11.03 18.69
N CYS A 51 -0.19 11.94 18.40
CA CYS A 51 -1.45 11.61 17.75
C CYS A 51 -1.83 12.70 16.75
N ILE A 52 -1.97 12.31 15.48
CA ILE A 52 -2.32 13.21 14.37
C ILE A 52 -3.46 12.59 13.58
N PHE A 53 -4.51 13.38 13.36
CA PHE A 53 -5.59 13.10 12.43
C PHE A 53 -5.49 14.03 11.24
N ALA A 54 -5.19 13.50 10.06
CA ALA A 54 -5.10 14.27 8.83
C ALA A 54 -6.08 13.74 7.78
N HIS A 55 -6.73 14.64 7.06
CA HIS A 55 -7.73 14.26 6.07
C HIS A 55 -7.67 15.17 4.86
N ILE A 56 -7.63 14.56 3.68
CA ILE A 56 -7.77 15.24 2.39
C ILE A 56 -9.19 15.00 1.88
N ARG A 57 -9.95 16.08 1.73
CA ARG A 57 -11.35 16.01 1.31
C ARG A 57 -11.47 16.21 -0.22
N ALA A 58 -12.18 15.29 -0.85
CA ALA A 58 -12.80 15.46 -2.16
C ALA A 58 -14.32 15.50 -1.93
N THR A 59 -14.98 16.60 -2.30
CA THR A 59 -16.37 16.83 -1.96
C THR A 59 -17.29 15.87 -2.70
N SER A 60 -18.30 15.37 -2.00
CA SER A 60 -19.36 14.49 -2.52
C SER A 60 -20.70 15.24 -2.71
N GLY A 61 -20.70 16.58 -2.69
CA GLY A 61 -21.88 17.42 -2.97
C GLY A 61 -22.13 18.57 -1.99
N SER A 62 -21.32 18.71 -0.93
CA SER A 62 -21.41 19.85 0.00
C SER A 62 -20.50 21.01 -0.43
N PRO A 63 -20.84 22.27 -0.05
CA PRO A 63 -20.02 23.42 -0.36
C PRO A 63 -18.55 23.23 0.05
N VAL A 64 -17.67 23.78 -0.78
CA VAL A 64 -16.24 23.78 -0.53
C VAL A 64 -15.91 24.92 0.41
N THR A 65 -15.94 24.66 1.72
CA THR A 65 -15.63 25.62 2.79
C THR A 65 -14.68 24.97 3.80
N PRO A 66 -13.76 25.72 4.44
CA PRO A 66 -12.81 25.13 5.39
C PRO A 66 -13.52 24.44 6.55
N ILE A 67 -14.67 24.97 6.99
CA ILE A 67 -15.45 24.43 8.10
C ILE A 67 -15.95 23.00 7.84
N ASN A 68 -16.22 22.67 6.57
CA ASN A 68 -16.66 21.36 6.11
C ASN A 68 -15.51 20.34 5.99
N ASN A 69 -14.26 20.73 6.19
CA ASN A 69 -13.14 19.80 6.14
C ASN A 69 -13.00 19.06 7.47
N HIS A 70 -12.69 17.77 7.40
CA HIS A 70 -12.23 17.00 8.56
C HIS A 70 -10.89 17.52 9.10
N PRO A 71 -10.52 17.20 10.35
CA PRO A 71 -11.32 16.52 11.38
C PRO A 71 -12.37 17.44 12.05
N PHE A 72 -13.40 16.85 12.66
CA PHE A 72 -14.35 17.57 13.51
C PHE A 72 -14.02 17.34 14.99
N VAL A 73 -14.04 18.41 15.79
CA VAL A 73 -13.56 18.39 17.17
C VAL A 73 -14.71 18.67 18.13
N PHE A 74 -14.79 17.86 19.19
CA PHE A 74 -15.73 17.99 20.30
C PHE A 74 -14.93 17.85 21.61
N GLY A 75 -14.59 18.97 22.23
CA GLY A 75 -13.70 18.99 23.39
C GLY A 75 -12.34 18.37 23.08
N ARG A 76 -12.01 17.25 23.73
CA ARG A 76 -10.77 16.50 23.42
C ARG A 76 -10.92 15.49 22.29
N HIS A 77 -12.13 15.19 21.84
CA HIS A 77 -12.39 14.14 20.85
C HIS A 77 -12.32 14.70 19.43
N SER A 78 -11.65 13.98 18.53
CA SER A 78 -11.59 14.29 17.10
C SER A 78 -12.19 13.16 16.27
N PHE A 79 -12.90 13.51 15.19
CA PHE A 79 -13.60 12.56 14.33
C PHE A 79 -13.32 12.80 12.84
N MET A 80 -13.15 11.72 12.07
CA MET A 80 -12.97 11.72 10.61
C MET A 80 -13.81 10.63 9.96
N HIS A 81 -14.19 10.87 8.70
CA HIS A 81 -14.94 9.93 7.89
C HIS A 81 -14.42 9.96 6.45
N ASN A 82 -14.12 8.79 5.91
CA ASN A 82 -13.87 8.58 4.49
C ASN A 82 -15.02 7.78 3.89
N GLY A 83 -15.84 8.43 3.08
CA GLY A 83 -17.04 7.86 2.51
C GLY A 83 -18.20 8.86 2.50
N THR A 84 -19.41 8.34 2.38
CA THR A 84 -20.63 9.13 2.29
C THR A 84 -21.77 8.39 2.97
N VAL A 85 -22.55 9.13 3.76
CA VAL A 85 -23.89 8.72 4.20
C VAL A 85 -24.83 8.98 3.03
N THR A 86 -25.25 7.92 2.36
CA THR A 86 -26.06 8.08 1.16
C THR A 86 -27.46 8.56 1.51
N ASP A 87 -28.07 9.37 0.64
CA ASP A 87 -29.39 9.99 0.89
C ASP A 87 -29.45 10.83 2.19
N PHE A 88 -28.31 11.35 2.68
CA PHE A 88 -28.22 12.12 3.93
C PHE A 88 -29.28 13.22 4.06
N ALA A 89 -29.57 13.96 2.98
CA ALA A 89 -30.58 15.03 3.00
C ALA A 89 -31.97 14.55 3.45
N ARG A 90 -32.32 13.27 3.19
CA ARG A 90 -33.62 12.68 3.54
C ARG A 90 -33.69 12.20 4.98
N ILE A 91 -32.55 11.91 5.60
CA ILE A 91 -32.47 11.45 7.00
C ILE A 91 -31.93 12.50 7.96
N ARG A 92 -31.42 13.63 7.44
CA ARG A 92 -30.77 14.69 8.24
C ARG A 92 -31.66 15.18 9.38
N GLY A 93 -32.93 15.47 9.12
CA GLY A 93 -33.87 15.96 10.13
C GLY A 93 -34.10 14.95 11.26
N ASP A 94 -34.36 13.69 10.89
CA ASP A 94 -34.55 12.61 11.88
C ASP A 94 -33.27 12.36 12.69
N MET A 95 -32.10 12.41 12.04
CA MET A 95 -30.82 12.24 12.71
C MET A 95 -30.54 13.37 13.69
N THR A 96 -30.85 14.62 13.33
CA THR A 96 -30.76 15.79 14.21
C THR A 96 -31.62 15.63 15.46
N ASN A 97 -32.83 15.09 15.32
CA ASN A 97 -33.74 14.89 16.46
C ASN A 97 -33.24 13.87 17.49
N LEU A 98 -32.24 13.05 17.13
CA LEU A 98 -31.64 12.05 18.02
C LEU A 98 -30.37 12.56 18.73
N MET A 99 -29.88 13.75 18.38
CA MET A 99 -28.65 14.31 18.95
C MET A 99 -28.91 14.97 20.30
N ALA A 100 -27.92 14.95 21.19
CA ALA A 100 -27.91 15.84 22.35
C ALA A 100 -27.86 17.30 21.89
N TYR A 101 -28.52 18.20 22.64
CA TYR A 101 -28.63 19.60 22.27
C TYR A 101 -27.26 20.25 22.01
N ASP A 102 -26.29 20.05 22.91
CA ASP A 102 -24.94 20.61 22.78
C ASP A 102 -24.22 20.06 21.53
N ALA A 103 -24.38 18.77 21.23
CA ALA A 103 -23.78 18.15 20.06
C ALA A 103 -24.36 18.72 18.76
N TYR A 104 -25.66 19.00 18.74
CA TYR A 104 -26.34 19.61 17.59
C TYR A 104 -25.89 21.05 17.35
N ILE A 105 -25.85 21.90 18.38
CA ILE A 105 -25.46 23.31 18.23
C ILE A 105 -23.97 23.49 17.90
N ASN A 106 -23.14 22.46 18.14
CA ASN A 106 -21.73 22.45 17.75
C ASN A 106 -21.51 22.16 16.25
N ILE A 107 -22.54 21.73 15.53
CA ILE A 107 -22.46 21.56 14.07
C ILE A 107 -22.39 22.95 13.41
N ARG A 108 -21.32 23.21 12.67
CA ARG A 108 -21.09 24.49 11.98
C ARG A 108 -21.15 24.40 10.46
N GLY A 109 -20.84 23.24 9.91
CA GLY A 109 -20.87 22.94 8.49
C GLY A 109 -22.16 22.26 8.03
N THR A 110 -22.07 21.67 6.85
CA THR A 110 -23.19 21.08 6.10
C THR A 110 -22.91 19.66 5.63
N THR A 111 -21.73 19.12 5.99
CA THR A 111 -21.35 17.76 5.61
C THR A 111 -22.14 16.74 6.41
N ASP A 112 -22.46 15.62 5.79
CA ASP A 112 -22.95 14.43 6.48
C ASP A 112 -22.05 14.02 7.64
N THR A 113 -20.73 14.10 7.46
CA THR A 113 -19.79 13.65 8.48
C THR A 113 -19.88 14.43 9.77
N GLU A 114 -20.04 15.75 9.74
CA GLU A 114 -20.14 16.53 10.96
C GLU A 114 -21.37 16.12 11.78
N TYR A 115 -22.46 15.76 11.10
CA TYR A 115 -23.65 15.19 11.73
C TYR A 115 -23.38 13.78 12.27
N VAL A 116 -22.64 12.94 11.55
CA VAL A 116 -22.20 11.63 12.06
C VAL A 116 -21.34 11.78 13.30
N ALA A 117 -20.43 12.76 13.33
CA ALA A 117 -19.57 13.06 14.48
C ALA A 117 -20.39 13.53 15.69
N ALA A 118 -21.38 14.42 15.48
CA ALA A 118 -22.28 14.87 16.54
C ALA A 118 -23.15 13.74 17.09
N LEU A 119 -23.63 12.84 16.23
CA LEU A 119 -24.37 11.64 16.64
C LEU A 119 -23.48 10.68 17.43
N TYR A 120 -22.24 10.46 16.96
CA TYR A 120 -21.24 9.66 17.67
C TYR A 120 -20.97 10.23 19.07
N MET A 121 -20.75 11.54 19.18
CA MET A 121 -20.53 12.17 20.48
C MET A 121 -21.74 12.07 21.40
N THR A 122 -22.95 12.21 20.85
CA THR A 122 -24.19 12.00 21.60
C THR A 122 -24.22 10.60 22.23
N PHE A 123 -23.83 9.56 21.49
CA PHE A 123 -23.80 8.19 22.00
C PHE A 123 -22.61 7.91 22.92
N LEU A 124 -21.45 8.50 22.65
CA LEU A 124 -20.25 8.37 23.47
C LEU A 124 -20.48 8.92 24.88
N THR A 125 -21.12 10.08 24.96
CA THR A 125 -21.35 10.79 26.24
C THR A 125 -22.67 10.41 26.89
N ALA A 126 -23.39 9.43 26.33
CA ALA A 126 -24.73 9.05 26.78
C ALA A 126 -25.69 10.24 26.91
N TYR A 127 -25.73 11.11 25.89
CA TYR A 127 -26.50 12.36 25.83
C TYR A 127 -26.03 13.44 26.82
N GLY A 128 -24.75 13.41 27.20
CA GLY A 128 -24.11 14.43 28.04
C GLY A 128 -23.93 15.79 27.35
N SER A 129 -23.62 16.81 28.16
CA SER A 129 -23.36 18.19 27.73
C SER A 129 -21.94 18.41 27.20
N GLU A 130 -21.60 19.61 26.75
CA GLU A 130 -20.24 19.99 26.32
C GLU A 130 -19.15 19.63 27.33
N ALA A 131 -19.46 19.69 28.64
CA ALA A 131 -18.52 19.30 29.70
C ALA A 131 -18.05 17.83 29.57
N SER A 132 -18.96 16.93 29.18
CA SER A 132 -18.66 15.50 29.00
C SER A 132 -17.68 15.22 27.85
N TRP A 133 -17.46 16.18 26.95
CA TRP A 133 -16.50 16.06 25.86
C TRP A 133 -15.05 16.26 26.30
N GLN A 134 -14.83 16.69 27.55
CA GLN A 134 -13.49 16.80 28.14
C GLN A 134 -13.02 15.49 28.78
N GLU A 135 -13.93 14.55 29.01
CA GLU A 135 -13.68 13.26 29.65
C GLU A 135 -13.01 12.26 28.72
N GLU A 136 -12.22 11.36 29.31
CA GLU A 136 -11.69 10.18 28.62
C GLU A 136 -12.64 9.00 28.77
N TYR A 137 -12.85 8.26 27.69
CA TYR A 137 -13.71 7.09 27.69
C TYR A 137 -12.88 5.81 27.47
N PRO A 138 -13.30 4.67 28.02
CA PRO A 138 -12.71 3.37 27.68
C PRO A 138 -12.91 3.03 26.20
N LEU A 139 -11.97 2.31 25.59
CA LEU A 139 -12.03 1.89 24.18
C LEU A 139 -13.33 1.14 23.84
N GLN A 140 -13.83 0.34 24.78
CA GLN A 140 -15.08 -0.41 24.65
C GLN A 140 -16.28 0.52 24.50
N VAL A 141 -16.30 1.64 25.23
CA VAL A 141 -17.36 2.65 25.15
C VAL A 141 -17.28 3.41 23.83
N MET A 142 -16.06 3.80 23.41
CA MET A 142 -15.83 4.43 22.09
C MET A 142 -16.29 3.51 20.95
N LYS A 143 -15.92 2.23 20.99
CA LYS A 143 -16.37 1.21 20.03
C LYS A 143 -17.90 1.07 20.04
N ALA A 144 -18.52 0.97 21.21
CA ALA A 144 -19.96 0.83 21.33
C ALA A 144 -20.71 2.05 20.75
N ALA A 145 -20.22 3.26 21.02
CA ALA A 145 -20.76 4.49 20.44
C ALA A 145 -20.64 4.50 18.91
N LEU A 146 -19.50 4.07 18.37
CA LEU A 146 -19.28 3.98 16.92
C LEU A 146 -20.23 2.99 16.25
N VAL A 147 -20.37 1.78 16.82
CA VAL A 147 -21.31 0.76 16.35
C VAL A 147 -22.74 1.28 16.39
N ARG A 148 -23.14 1.90 17.52
CA ARG A 148 -24.48 2.49 17.68
C ARG A 148 -24.75 3.59 16.65
N THR A 149 -23.73 4.39 16.33
CA THR A 149 -23.81 5.44 15.29
C THR A 149 -24.12 4.83 13.92
N VAL A 150 -23.35 3.81 13.51
CA VAL A 150 -23.55 3.12 12.22
C VAL A 150 -24.93 2.46 12.17
N THR A 151 -25.33 1.73 13.21
CA THR A 151 -26.65 1.08 13.29
C THR A 151 -27.79 2.10 13.21
N CYS A 152 -27.68 3.21 13.93
CA CYS A 152 -28.69 4.27 13.90
C CYS A 152 -28.87 4.87 12.50
N ILE A 153 -27.78 5.15 11.79
CA ILE A 153 -27.84 5.67 10.41
C ILE A 153 -28.58 4.69 9.49
N MET A 154 -28.26 3.40 9.58
CA MET A 154 -28.92 2.36 8.79
C MET A 154 -30.41 2.23 9.13
N GLU A 155 -30.78 2.34 10.41
CA GLU A 155 -32.18 2.29 10.84
C GLU A 155 -32.98 3.48 10.32
N LEU A 156 -32.40 4.69 10.38
CA LEU A 156 -33.02 5.91 9.83
C LEU A 156 -33.23 5.80 8.32
N GLN A 157 -32.23 5.31 7.57
CA GLN A 157 -32.36 5.08 6.13
C GLN A 157 -33.41 4.03 5.82
N ARG A 158 -33.44 2.92 6.56
CA ARG A 158 -34.46 1.88 6.38
C ARG A 158 -35.86 2.43 6.66
N LYS A 159 -36.03 3.29 7.67
CA LYS A 159 -37.30 3.92 8.02
C LYS A 159 -37.78 4.92 6.97
N SER A 160 -36.88 5.76 6.47
CA SER A 160 -37.21 6.85 5.52
C SER A 160 -37.30 6.38 4.06
N LEU A 161 -36.47 5.41 3.66
CA LEU A 161 -36.26 5.01 2.25
C LEU A 161 -36.69 3.57 1.95
N GLY A 162 -36.85 2.73 2.98
CA GLY A 162 -37.17 1.31 2.80
C GLY A 162 -36.16 0.58 1.92
N ARG A 163 -36.65 -0.16 0.91
CA ARG A 163 -35.83 -0.91 -0.06
C ARG A 163 -35.09 -0.03 -1.08
N LYS A 164 -35.38 1.28 -1.12
CA LYS A 164 -34.71 2.23 -2.03
C LYS A 164 -33.42 2.80 -1.43
N ALA A 165 -33.10 2.46 -0.18
CA ALA A 165 -31.88 2.91 0.47
C ALA A 165 -30.66 2.42 -0.31
N THR A 166 -29.83 3.36 -0.75
CA THR A 166 -28.55 3.05 -1.38
C THR A 166 -27.50 2.72 -0.30
N PRO A 167 -26.55 1.82 -0.58
CA PRO A 167 -25.52 1.47 0.41
C PRO A 167 -24.61 2.65 0.78
N ASN A 168 -24.25 2.74 2.05
CA ASN A 168 -23.28 3.69 2.59
C ASN A 168 -21.85 3.15 2.44
N GLY A 169 -20.88 4.05 2.33
CA GLY A 169 -19.50 3.75 2.69
C GLY A 169 -19.15 4.55 3.93
N LEU A 170 -18.86 3.89 5.05
CA LEU A 170 -18.61 4.52 6.35
C LEU A 170 -17.27 4.04 6.90
N ASN A 171 -16.16 4.59 6.38
CA ASN A 171 -14.87 4.41 7.05
C ASN A 171 -14.69 5.52 8.08
N LEU A 172 -14.92 5.20 9.35
CA LEU A 172 -14.99 6.17 10.45
C LEU A 172 -13.76 6.03 11.34
N CYS A 173 -13.25 7.14 11.86
CA CYS A 173 -12.13 7.14 12.80
C CYS A 173 -12.37 8.20 13.89
N ALA A 174 -12.21 7.81 15.15
CA ALA A 174 -12.36 8.69 16.31
C ALA A 174 -11.19 8.53 17.28
N THR A 175 -10.73 9.62 17.86
CA THR A 175 -9.64 9.62 18.85
C THR A 175 -9.86 10.65 19.94
N ASP A 176 -9.37 10.37 21.15
CA ASP A 176 -9.27 11.33 22.25
C ASP A 176 -7.85 11.90 22.42
N GLY A 177 -6.94 11.55 21.51
CA GLY A 177 -5.51 11.89 21.54
C GLY A 177 -4.60 10.82 22.14
N ARG A 178 -5.16 9.82 22.83
CA ARG A 178 -4.43 8.66 23.37
C ARG A 178 -4.95 7.34 22.82
N LYS A 179 -6.25 7.23 22.62
CA LYS A 179 -6.98 6.05 22.20
C LYS A 179 -7.66 6.33 20.86
N LEU A 180 -7.62 5.34 19.97
CA LEU A 180 -8.17 5.45 18.63
C LEU A 180 -9.11 4.27 18.36
N VAL A 181 -10.26 4.57 17.78
CA VAL A 181 -11.16 3.55 17.21
C VAL A 181 -11.39 3.86 15.74
N ALA A 182 -11.22 2.85 14.89
CA ALA A 182 -11.50 2.93 13.47
C ALA A 182 -12.49 1.84 13.07
N CYS A 183 -13.34 2.14 12.09
CA CYS A 183 -14.29 1.22 11.51
C CYS A 183 -14.20 1.30 9.99
N ARG A 184 -14.23 0.13 9.34
CA ARG A 184 -14.37 -0.01 7.90
C ARG A 184 -15.71 -0.68 7.63
N PHE A 185 -16.64 0.03 6.99
CA PHE A 185 -18.01 -0.46 6.83
C PHE A 185 -18.66 -0.07 5.51
N ARG A 186 -19.34 -1.03 4.87
CA ARG A 186 -20.24 -0.83 3.73
C ARG A 186 -21.40 -1.82 3.83
N ASN A 187 -22.63 -1.34 3.69
CA ASN A 187 -23.85 -2.15 3.73
C ASN A 187 -24.34 -2.50 2.31
N HIS A 188 -23.46 -3.09 1.49
CA HIS A 188 -23.76 -3.60 0.14
C HIS A 188 -23.59 -5.12 0.10
N VAL A 189 -24.37 -5.82 -0.73
CA VAL A 189 -24.32 -7.29 -0.86
C VAL A 189 -23.00 -7.80 -1.46
N SER A 190 -22.55 -7.18 -2.57
CA SER A 190 -21.31 -7.56 -3.28
C SER A 190 -20.14 -6.56 -3.17
N GLU A 191 -20.39 -5.27 -3.03
CA GLU A 191 -19.33 -4.26 -2.98
C GLU A 191 -18.66 -4.19 -1.61
N GLN A 192 -17.33 -4.06 -1.62
CA GLN A 192 -16.51 -3.93 -0.42
C GLN A 192 -16.35 -2.44 -0.01
N PRO A 193 -16.20 -2.14 1.30
CA PRO A 193 -15.85 -0.80 1.75
C PRO A 193 -14.47 -0.37 1.22
N ALA A 194 -14.23 0.93 1.12
CA ALA A 194 -12.90 1.45 0.77
C ALA A 194 -11.83 0.89 1.73
N SER A 195 -10.59 0.74 1.25
CA SER A 195 -9.51 0.14 2.02
C SER A 195 -9.22 0.92 3.31
N LEU A 196 -8.94 0.19 4.40
CA LEU A 196 -8.43 0.72 5.66
C LEU A 196 -7.17 -0.07 5.99
N TYR A 197 -6.04 0.63 6.08
CA TYR A 197 -4.76 0.04 6.43
C TYR A 197 -4.40 0.46 7.86
N TRP A 198 -3.89 -0.46 8.65
CA TRP A 198 -3.32 -0.22 9.97
C TRP A 198 -1.85 -0.62 9.92
N SER A 199 -0.98 0.22 10.47
CA SER A 199 0.45 -0.05 10.62
C SER A 199 0.84 0.34 12.03
N ASP A 200 1.47 -0.57 12.76
CA ASP A 200 2.03 -0.36 14.08
C ASP A 200 3.45 0.21 14.03
N SER A 201 4.14 0.01 12.91
CA SER A 201 5.34 0.73 12.52
C SER A 201 4.96 1.97 11.71
N ALA A 202 5.49 3.14 12.07
CA ALA A 202 5.31 4.34 11.26
C ALA A 202 5.91 4.05 9.87
N GLY A 203 5.08 4.00 8.83
CA GLY A 203 5.55 3.83 7.46
C GLY A 203 6.67 4.83 7.17
N THR A 204 7.70 4.39 6.44
CA THR A 204 8.98 5.08 6.17
C THR A 204 8.83 6.52 5.63
N THR A 205 7.61 6.94 5.29
CA THR A 205 7.25 8.29 4.82
C THR A 205 6.92 9.30 5.93
N LEU A 206 6.72 8.89 7.19
CA LEU A 206 6.38 9.81 8.30
C LEU A 206 7.53 10.10 9.26
N ASN A 207 8.60 9.30 9.24
CA ASN A 207 9.75 9.51 10.12
C ASN A 207 10.89 10.21 9.35
N ARG A 208 10.78 11.54 9.19
CA ARG A 208 11.85 12.38 8.60
C ARG A 208 13.05 12.62 9.55
N LYS A 209 13.08 12.00 10.74
CA LYS A 209 14.23 12.07 11.65
C LYS A 209 15.37 11.11 11.26
N VAL A 210 15.26 10.36 10.16
CA VAL A 210 16.36 9.53 9.61
C VAL A 210 16.67 9.96 8.16
N PRO A 211 17.94 10.19 7.77
CA PRO A 211 18.27 10.68 6.43
C PRO A 211 18.06 9.60 5.36
N GLY A 212 17.34 9.91 4.27
CA GLY A 212 17.21 8.98 3.14
C GLY A 212 16.17 9.31 2.04
N ASP A 213 15.65 10.55 1.94
CA ASP A 213 14.63 10.88 0.95
C ASP A 213 15.27 11.31 -0.39
N VAL A 214 15.17 10.48 -1.43
CA VAL A 214 15.39 10.88 -2.83
C VAL A 214 14.05 11.13 -3.49
N GLY A 215 13.70 12.42 -3.57
CA GLY A 215 12.45 12.91 -4.16
C GLY A 215 12.27 12.48 -5.62
N GLY A 216 11.09 11.90 -5.89
CA GLY A 216 10.53 11.70 -7.23
C GLY A 216 9.29 12.57 -7.43
N ASP A 217 9.13 13.06 -8.65
CA ASP A 217 8.15 14.06 -9.11
C ASP A 217 6.68 13.79 -8.72
N ARG A 218 5.98 14.83 -8.22
CA ARG A 218 4.68 14.77 -7.51
C ARG A 218 3.45 14.59 -8.41
N GLY A 219 3.64 14.29 -9.70
CA GLY A 219 2.56 14.14 -10.68
C GLY A 219 1.94 12.74 -10.78
N ASN A 220 2.64 11.68 -10.33
CA ASN A 220 2.28 10.28 -10.61
C ASN A 220 1.93 9.42 -9.38
N LEU A 221 1.52 10.03 -8.27
CA LEU A 221 1.24 9.33 -7.00
C LEU A 221 0.17 8.23 -7.08
N ARG A 222 -0.69 8.23 -8.11
CA ARG A 222 -1.69 7.16 -8.33
C ARG A 222 -1.08 5.84 -8.83
N GLN A 223 0.13 5.88 -9.35
CA GLN A 223 0.84 4.73 -9.90
C GLN A 223 1.87 4.15 -8.94
N ALA A 224 2.14 4.83 -7.81
CA ALA A 224 3.11 4.40 -6.81
C ALA A 224 2.43 3.52 -5.75
N HIS A 225 2.99 2.35 -5.53
CA HIS A 225 2.53 1.35 -4.56
C HIS A 225 3.64 1.07 -3.56
N TYR A 226 3.27 0.90 -2.29
CA TYR A 226 4.20 0.61 -1.20
C TYR A 226 3.75 -0.61 -0.37
N ASP A 227 2.65 -1.25 -0.77
CA ASP A 227 2.16 -2.45 -0.11
C ASP A 227 3.05 -3.66 -0.47
N ILE A 228 3.22 -4.51 0.55
CA ILE A 228 4.01 -5.74 0.49
C ILE A 228 3.53 -6.64 -0.64
N GLU A 229 2.21 -6.79 -0.78
CA GLU A 229 1.58 -7.68 -1.75
C GLU A 229 1.98 -7.33 -3.18
N THR A 230 1.89 -6.05 -3.57
CA THR A 230 2.25 -5.59 -4.91
C THR A 230 3.74 -5.77 -5.18
N VAL A 231 4.61 -5.35 -4.25
CA VAL A 231 6.06 -5.50 -4.41
C VAL A 231 6.45 -6.97 -4.55
N HIS A 232 5.98 -7.82 -3.63
CA HIS A 232 6.33 -9.25 -3.62
C HIS A 232 5.81 -9.95 -4.86
N SER A 233 4.59 -9.63 -5.29
CA SER A 233 4.00 -10.19 -6.51
C SER A 233 4.82 -9.84 -7.74
N ILE A 234 5.25 -8.58 -7.89
CA ILE A 234 6.08 -8.17 -9.03
C ILE A 234 7.40 -8.95 -9.04
N PHE A 235 8.10 -9.03 -7.91
CA PHE A 235 9.36 -9.78 -7.82
C PHE A 235 9.19 -11.27 -8.13
N ASN A 236 8.17 -11.91 -7.55
CA ASN A 236 7.97 -13.35 -7.68
C ASN A 236 7.39 -13.75 -9.05
N LEU A 237 6.72 -12.84 -9.75
CA LEU A 237 6.27 -13.04 -11.14
C LEU A 237 7.31 -12.66 -12.19
N THR A 238 8.37 -11.94 -11.81
CA THR A 238 9.43 -11.55 -12.74
C THR A 238 10.53 -12.63 -12.76
N PRO A 239 10.87 -13.20 -13.94
CA PRO A 239 11.92 -14.21 -14.03
C PRO A 239 13.31 -13.69 -13.65
N VAL A 240 13.61 -12.43 -13.98
CA VAL A 240 14.92 -11.81 -13.78
C VAL A 240 14.78 -10.47 -13.04
N ALA A 241 15.56 -10.32 -11.97
CA ALA A 241 15.75 -9.05 -11.29
C ALA A 241 17.15 -8.50 -11.58
N HIS A 242 17.31 -7.18 -11.46
CA HIS A 242 18.57 -6.47 -11.67
C HIS A 242 19.10 -6.05 -10.30
N VAL A 243 20.21 -6.66 -9.89
CA VAL A 243 20.88 -6.41 -8.61
C VAL A 243 21.98 -5.39 -8.85
N SER A 244 21.81 -4.20 -8.29
CA SER A 244 22.72 -3.07 -8.38
C SER A 244 23.48 -2.90 -7.06
N PHE A 245 24.79 -2.77 -7.13
CA PHE A 245 25.65 -2.56 -5.97
C PHE A 245 26.93 -1.83 -6.37
N VAL A 246 27.58 -1.20 -5.39
CA VAL A 246 28.90 -0.60 -5.58
C VAL A 246 29.93 -1.58 -5.04
N PRO A 247 30.81 -2.15 -5.89
CA PRO A 247 31.75 -3.16 -5.44
C PRO A 247 32.86 -2.55 -4.57
N ASP A 248 33.50 -1.46 -5.03
CA ASP A 248 34.55 -0.79 -4.26
C ASP A 248 34.10 0.64 -3.94
N PRO A 249 33.98 1.04 -2.67
CA PRO A 249 33.71 2.43 -2.30
C PRO A 249 34.72 3.42 -2.90
N LYS A 250 35.95 2.98 -3.19
CA LYS A 250 37.01 3.79 -3.83
C LYS A 250 36.84 3.91 -5.36
N ASP A 251 36.11 2.99 -5.99
CA ASP A 251 35.71 3.08 -7.39
C ASP A 251 34.16 3.00 -7.48
N PRO A 252 33.45 4.12 -7.28
CA PRO A 252 32.02 4.17 -7.01
C PRO A 252 31.14 3.89 -8.24
N LYS A 253 31.64 3.15 -9.23
CA LYS A 253 30.87 2.75 -10.41
C LYS A 253 29.86 1.68 -10.01
N PRO A 254 28.54 1.92 -10.14
CA PRO A 254 27.56 0.90 -9.85
C PRO A 254 27.69 -0.25 -10.85
N VAL A 255 27.63 -1.48 -10.34
CA VAL A 255 27.52 -2.70 -11.14
C VAL A 255 26.09 -3.19 -11.06
N VAL A 256 25.53 -3.58 -12.20
CA VAL A 256 24.20 -4.17 -12.29
C VAL A 256 24.32 -5.59 -12.82
N LEU A 257 23.81 -6.57 -12.08
CA LEU A 257 23.82 -7.98 -12.46
C LEU A 257 22.38 -8.49 -12.64
N PRO A 258 22.03 -9.12 -13.77
CA PRO A 258 20.78 -9.85 -13.88
C PRO A 258 20.87 -11.15 -13.08
N MET A 259 19.94 -11.34 -12.14
CA MET A 259 19.90 -12.49 -11.23
C MET A 259 18.45 -12.95 -11.02
N ILE A 260 18.29 -14.22 -10.66
CA ILE A 260 17.00 -14.70 -10.15
C ILE A 260 16.87 -14.25 -8.70
N ALA A 261 15.77 -13.58 -8.39
CA ALA A 261 15.45 -13.08 -7.06
C ALA A 261 14.07 -13.55 -6.66
N ARG A 262 13.91 -14.04 -5.43
CA ARG A 262 12.61 -14.40 -4.87
C ARG A 262 12.45 -13.83 -3.49
N ILE A 263 11.27 -13.31 -3.21
CA ILE A 263 10.92 -12.79 -1.89
C ILE A 263 10.10 -13.84 -1.18
N GLY A 264 10.51 -14.15 0.05
CA GLY A 264 9.79 -15.07 0.91
C GLY A 264 10.15 -14.84 2.38
N GLU A 265 9.43 -15.55 3.23
CA GLU A 265 9.60 -15.50 4.69
C GLU A 265 10.04 -16.87 5.18
N PHE A 266 11.31 -16.97 5.57
CA PHE A 266 11.82 -18.19 6.20
C PHE A 266 11.16 -18.35 7.58
N PRO A 267 10.65 -19.53 7.99
CA PRO A 267 9.84 -19.69 9.20
C PRO A 267 10.48 -19.19 10.51
N ALA A 268 11.81 -19.16 10.61
CA ALA A 268 12.53 -18.64 11.78
C ALA A 268 12.92 -17.16 11.67
N SER A 269 12.58 -16.47 10.57
CA SER A 269 12.84 -15.04 10.39
C SER A 269 11.69 -14.18 10.89
N GLU A 270 12.00 -12.98 11.37
CA GLU A 270 11.02 -12.01 11.86
C GLU A 270 10.28 -11.26 10.74
N ALA A 271 10.84 -11.27 9.52
CA ALA A 271 10.33 -10.53 8.37
C ALA A 271 10.72 -11.22 7.06
N PRO A 272 9.96 -10.98 5.96
CA PRO A 272 10.32 -11.44 4.63
C PRO A 272 11.64 -10.80 4.14
N ALA A 273 12.38 -11.56 3.35
CA ALA A 273 13.64 -11.13 2.74
C ALA A 273 13.67 -11.50 1.25
N CYS A 274 14.53 -10.81 0.50
CA CYS A 274 14.79 -11.13 -0.90
C CYS A 274 16.01 -12.06 -0.99
N TYR A 275 15.82 -13.26 -1.53
CA TYR A 275 16.83 -14.30 -1.66
C TYR A 275 17.36 -14.34 -3.09
N LEU A 276 18.68 -14.32 -3.20
CA LEU A 276 19.42 -14.42 -4.45
C LEU A 276 20.33 -15.65 -4.39
N HIS A 277 20.53 -16.33 -5.51
CA HIS A 277 21.57 -17.35 -5.63
C HIS A 277 22.61 -16.95 -6.66
N GLY A 278 23.84 -17.42 -6.48
CA GLY A 278 24.86 -17.29 -7.49
C GLY A 278 26.09 -18.15 -7.23
N TYR A 279 26.96 -18.20 -8.22
CA TYR A 279 28.22 -18.94 -8.13
C TYR A 279 29.20 -18.23 -7.22
N VAL A 280 29.91 -19.00 -6.38
CA VAL A 280 30.84 -18.49 -5.35
C VAL A 280 31.87 -17.48 -5.86
N SER A 281 32.28 -17.56 -7.14
CA SER A 281 33.30 -16.66 -7.69
C SER A 281 32.76 -15.40 -8.37
N ALA A 282 31.43 -15.22 -8.44
CA ALA A 282 30.84 -14.03 -9.07
C ALA A 282 31.27 -12.77 -8.30
N ARG A 283 31.46 -11.66 -9.03
CA ARG A 283 32.02 -10.40 -8.49
C ARG A 283 31.28 -9.91 -7.25
N LEU A 284 29.96 -10.14 -7.18
CA LEU A 284 29.11 -9.86 -6.02
C LEU A 284 29.60 -10.56 -4.73
N PHE A 285 30.15 -11.77 -4.84
CA PHE A 285 30.65 -12.57 -3.71
C PHE A 285 32.14 -12.33 -3.40
N ARG A 286 32.96 -12.06 -4.42
CA ARG A 286 34.42 -11.84 -4.26
C ARG A 286 34.77 -10.52 -3.55
N THR A 287 33.89 -9.54 -3.65
CA THR A 287 34.14 -8.17 -3.19
C THR A 287 34.42 -8.07 -1.67
N ARG A 288 34.20 -9.14 -0.89
CA ARG A 288 34.25 -9.07 0.59
C ARG A 288 34.87 -10.28 1.30
N GLU A 289 35.72 -11.07 0.64
CA GLU A 289 36.50 -12.14 1.30
C GLU A 289 37.60 -11.62 2.26
N SER A 290 37.76 -10.30 2.45
CA SER A 290 38.66 -9.72 3.47
C SER A 290 37.87 -8.99 4.56
N PRO A 291 37.48 -9.67 5.66
CA PRO A 291 37.03 -9.01 6.86
C PRO A 291 38.27 -8.46 7.60
N SER A 292 38.47 -7.15 7.58
CA SER A 292 39.11 -6.52 8.74
C SER A 292 38.13 -6.64 9.89
N SER A 293 38.42 -7.59 10.78
CA SER A 293 37.77 -7.85 12.06
C SER A 293 37.39 -6.55 12.79
N SER A 294 36.13 -6.09 12.67
CA SER A 294 35.41 -5.30 13.70
C SER A 294 34.04 -4.74 13.25
N ASP A 295 33.68 -4.67 11.96
CA ASP A 295 32.45 -3.96 11.56
C ASP A 295 31.33 -4.87 10.99
N SER A 296 30.35 -5.08 11.87
CA SER A 296 28.89 -5.32 11.75
C SER A 296 28.29 -6.48 10.92
N ASP A 297 27.42 -7.22 11.61
CA ASP A 297 26.34 -8.12 11.11
C ASP A 297 25.34 -7.45 10.13
N GLU A 298 25.59 -6.22 9.66
CA GLU A 298 24.61 -5.42 8.93
C GLU A 298 24.50 -5.77 7.44
N GLY A 299 25.43 -6.54 6.88
CA GLY A 299 25.48 -6.86 5.45
C GLY A 299 25.92 -5.66 4.59
N PHE A 300 25.74 -5.75 3.27
CA PHE A 300 26.17 -4.70 2.34
C PHE A 300 25.03 -4.11 1.50
N PRO A 301 25.08 -2.80 1.19
CA PRO A 301 23.97 -2.14 0.50
C PRO A 301 23.81 -2.65 -0.94
N VAL A 302 22.57 -3.00 -1.28
CA VAL A 302 22.15 -3.41 -2.61
C VAL A 302 20.83 -2.72 -2.98
N CYS A 303 20.63 -2.53 -4.27
CA CYS A 303 19.36 -2.14 -4.86
C CYS A 303 18.92 -3.23 -5.83
N VAL A 304 17.76 -3.85 -5.62
CA VAL A 304 17.24 -4.90 -6.48
C VAL A 304 16.02 -4.34 -7.21
N ALA A 305 15.97 -4.46 -8.54
CA ALA A 305 14.86 -3.99 -9.35
C ALA A 305 14.27 -5.11 -10.22
N ALA A 306 12.96 -5.28 -10.18
CA ALA A 306 12.20 -6.18 -11.05
C ALA A 306 11.23 -5.36 -11.90
N THR A 307 11.18 -5.63 -13.20
CA THR A 307 10.29 -4.92 -14.14
C THR A 307 9.68 -5.90 -15.12
N LYS A 308 8.38 -5.74 -15.35
CA LYS A 308 7.61 -6.49 -16.34
C LYS A 308 6.86 -5.51 -17.23
N VAL A 309 6.99 -5.68 -18.55
CA VAL A 309 6.24 -4.90 -19.54
C VAL A 309 4.93 -5.61 -19.82
N ASP A 310 3.83 -4.87 -19.79
CA ASP A 310 2.48 -5.39 -20.00
C ASP A 310 1.87 -4.92 -21.33
N GLY A 311 2.35 -3.81 -21.90
CA GLY A 311 1.90 -3.36 -23.22
C GLY A 311 2.54 -2.07 -23.72
N PHE A 312 2.39 -1.81 -25.02
CA PHE A 312 2.79 -0.58 -25.68
C PHE A 312 1.59 0.34 -25.87
N ASN A 313 1.72 1.61 -25.48
CA ASN A 313 0.71 2.63 -25.67
C ASN A 313 1.10 3.52 -26.84
N LEU A 314 0.43 3.34 -27.99
CA LEU A 314 0.66 4.11 -29.21
C LEU A 314 -0.37 5.23 -29.31
N SER A 315 0.11 6.48 -29.41
CA SER A 315 -0.67 7.71 -29.33
C SER A 315 -0.40 8.58 -30.57
N LEU A 316 -1.15 9.67 -30.77
CA LEU A 316 -1.06 10.52 -31.97
C LEU A 316 0.30 11.21 -32.13
N THR A 317 1.04 11.40 -31.03
CA THR A 317 2.33 12.09 -31.05
C THR A 317 3.43 11.27 -30.38
N PRO A 318 4.70 11.42 -30.82
CA PRO A 318 5.83 10.76 -30.18
C PRO A 318 5.97 11.04 -28.68
N PHE A 319 5.51 12.20 -28.22
CA PHE A 319 5.58 12.61 -26.82
C PHE A 319 4.59 11.85 -25.93
N SER A 320 3.47 11.39 -26.49
CA SER A 320 2.39 10.73 -25.75
C SER A 320 2.47 9.21 -25.82
N HIS A 321 3.46 8.64 -26.52
CA HIS A 321 3.74 7.21 -26.45
C HIS A 321 4.14 6.79 -25.03
N GLY A 322 3.81 5.56 -24.66
CA GLY A 322 4.11 5.04 -23.34
C GLY A 322 4.18 3.52 -23.30
N LEU A 323 4.43 3.02 -22.10
CA LEU A 323 4.39 1.60 -21.77
C LEU A 323 3.44 1.40 -20.61
N ASP A 324 2.62 0.35 -20.70
CA ASP A 324 2.03 -0.25 -19.52
C ASP A 324 3.04 -1.25 -18.96
N TYR A 325 3.33 -1.15 -17.67
CA TYR A 325 4.35 -1.92 -16.99
C TYR A 325 4.10 -2.00 -15.49
N ARG A 326 4.73 -2.98 -14.86
CA ARG A 326 4.87 -3.10 -13.42
C ARG A 326 6.34 -3.15 -13.07
N SER A 327 6.78 -2.32 -12.13
CA SER A 327 8.12 -2.41 -11.59
C SER A 327 8.12 -2.33 -10.08
N ALA A 328 9.10 -2.97 -9.47
CA ALA A 328 9.35 -2.90 -8.03
C ALA A 328 10.85 -2.75 -7.79
N VAL A 329 11.20 -1.90 -6.83
CA VAL A 329 12.57 -1.61 -6.41
C VAL A 329 12.66 -1.83 -4.91
N ILE A 330 13.67 -2.59 -4.50
CA ILE A 330 14.03 -2.86 -3.12
C ILE A 330 15.40 -2.26 -2.85
N HIS A 331 15.50 -1.47 -1.79
CA HIS A 331 16.76 -1.06 -1.19
C HIS A 331 16.96 -1.89 0.08
N GLY A 332 18.12 -2.50 0.21
CA GLY A 332 18.36 -3.46 1.28
C GLY A 332 19.84 -3.69 1.56
N HIS A 333 20.10 -4.51 2.58
CA HIS A 333 21.43 -4.99 2.89
C HIS A 333 21.51 -6.51 2.66
N ALA A 334 22.45 -6.93 1.83
CA ALA A 334 22.72 -8.33 1.51
C ALA A 334 23.71 -8.92 2.51
N CYS A 335 23.36 -10.04 3.13
CA CYS A 335 24.28 -10.89 3.87
C CYS A 335 24.41 -12.26 3.17
N LEU A 336 25.58 -12.86 3.30
CA LEU A 336 25.83 -14.20 2.79
C LEU A 336 25.44 -15.22 3.87
N LEU A 337 24.60 -16.18 3.50
CA LEU A 337 24.26 -17.29 4.39
C LEU A 337 25.40 -18.32 4.42
N ASP A 338 25.77 -18.76 5.61
CA ASP A 338 26.77 -19.80 5.80
C ASP A 338 26.09 -21.18 5.71
N SER A 339 26.50 -21.98 4.73
CA SER A 339 25.93 -23.33 4.50
C SER A 339 26.12 -24.33 5.65
N THR A 340 27.00 -24.03 6.61
CA THR A 340 27.28 -24.85 7.79
C THR A 340 26.41 -24.47 8.98
N THR A 341 26.23 -23.17 9.25
CA THR A 341 25.40 -22.68 10.37
C THR A 341 23.94 -22.48 9.96
N ASP A 342 23.69 -21.98 8.76
CA ASP A 342 22.37 -21.58 8.26
C ASP A 342 21.79 -22.61 7.28
N ARG A 343 22.20 -23.88 7.43
CA ARG A 343 21.91 -24.96 6.47
C ARG A 343 20.42 -25.07 6.12
N GLU A 344 19.54 -24.95 7.10
CA GLU A 344 18.09 -25.04 6.90
C GLU A 344 17.56 -23.88 6.05
N GLU A 345 17.99 -22.66 6.33
CA GLU A 345 17.59 -21.47 5.56
C GLU A 345 18.15 -21.51 4.13
N VAL A 346 19.39 -21.98 3.95
CA VAL A 346 19.98 -22.16 2.63
C VAL A 346 19.18 -23.15 1.78
N LEU A 347 18.82 -24.32 2.34
CA LEU A 347 18.01 -25.31 1.62
C LEU A 347 16.61 -24.79 1.30
N TRP A 348 15.99 -24.10 2.25
CA TRP A 348 14.68 -23.46 2.04
C TRP A 348 14.74 -22.39 0.94
N ALA A 349 15.77 -21.55 0.93
CA ALA A 349 15.95 -20.51 -0.08
C ALA A 349 16.22 -21.11 -1.47
N MET A 350 17.00 -22.19 -1.55
CA MET A 350 17.19 -22.95 -2.79
C MET A 350 15.88 -23.52 -3.33
N GLN A 351 15.04 -24.06 -2.45
CA GLN A 351 13.71 -24.52 -2.82
C GLN A 351 12.84 -23.35 -3.32
N LEU A 352 12.75 -22.25 -2.57
CA LEU A 352 12.01 -21.04 -2.94
C LEU A 352 12.40 -20.53 -4.33
N ILE A 353 13.71 -20.47 -4.60
CA ILE A 353 14.25 -20.02 -5.88
C ILE A 353 13.89 -21.02 -6.99
N THR A 354 14.05 -22.31 -6.76
CA THR A 354 13.79 -23.37 -7.75
C THR A 354 12.31 -23.42 -8.13
N ASP A 355 11.43 -23.48 -7.12
CA ASP A 355 9.97 -23.50 -7.31
C ASP A 355 9.44 -22.16 -7.81
N GLY A 356 10.16 -21.08 -7.54
CA GLY A 356 9.88 -19.77 -8.10
C GLY A 356 10.11 -19.67 -9.61
N ILE A 357 10.91 -20.54 -10.23
CA ILE A 357 11.08 -20.59 -11.69
C ILE A 357 10.01 -21.49 -12.30
N VAL A 358 9.90 -22.72 -11.79
CA VAL A 358 8.87 -23.69 -12.17
C VAL A 358 8.31 -24.29 -10.88
N PRO A 359 7.03 -24.10 -10.57
CA PRO A 359 6.43 -24.65 -9.38
C PRO A 359 6.61 -26.17 -9.25
N GLN A 360 6.82 -26.64 -8.02
CA GLN A 360 7.06 -28.05 -7.67
C GLN A 360 8.32 -28.67 -8.29
N ARG A 361 9.18 -27.86 -8.91
CA ARG A 361 10.38 -28.35 -9.58
C ARG A 361 11.39 -28.91 -8.59
N TRP A 362 11.46 -28.38 -7.37
CA TRP A 362 12.37 -28.87 -6.35
C TRP A 362 12.13 -30.35 -6.05
N GLU A 363 10.88 -30.73 -5.73
CA GLU A 363 10.50 -32.11 -5.39
C GLU A 363 10.62 -33.08 -6.57
N HIS A 364 10.60 -32.55 -7.80
CA HIS A 364 10.73 -33.32 -9.04
C HIS A 364 12.15 -33.27 -9.63
N THR A 365 13.16 -32.97 -8.81
CA THR A 365 14.60 -33.14 -9.14
C THR A 365 15.31 -33.96 -8.05
N ARG A 366 16.59 -34.29 -8.25
CA ARG A 366 17.37 -35.02 -7.23
C ARG A 366 17.60 -34.08 -6.04
N THR A 367 17.04 -34.42 -4.89
CA THR A 367 17.17 -33.65 -3.65
C THR A 367 17.65 -34.54 -2.49
N PRO A 368 18.33 -33.97 -1.47
CA PRO A 368 18.90 -32.62 -1.45
C PRO A 368 20.13 -32.49 -2.38
N PRO A 369 20.62 -31.26 -2.64
CA PRO A 369 21.90 -31.05 -3.32
C PRO A 369 23.05 -31.76 -2.60
N ASP A 370 24.02 -32.24 -3.37
CA ASP A 370 25.20 -32.90 -2.82
C ASP A 370 26.22 -31.90 -2.25
N ALA A 371 27.27 -32.41 -1.61
CA ALA A 371 28.27 -31.57 -0.96
C ALA A 371 29.03 -30.64 -1.94
N ALA A 372 29.23 -31.06 -3.19
CA ALA A 372 29.93 -30.26 -4.20
C ALA A 372 29.04 -29.13 -4.75
N GLU A 373 27.75 -29.40 -4.95
CA GLU A 373 26.75 -28.40 -5.33
C GLU A 373 26.56 -27.35 -4.22
N MET A 374 26.53 -27.78 -2.96
CA MET A 374 26.45 -26.89 -1.80
C MET A 374 27.72 -26.04 -1.63
N ALA A 375 28.90 -26.61 -1.92
CA ALA A 375 30.16 -25.88 -1.80
C ALA A 375 30.33 -24.77 -2.85
N SER A 376 29.77 -24.96 -4.05
CA SER A 376 29.91 -24.06 -5.20
C SER A 376 28.80 -23.00 -5.31
N THR A 377 27.67 -23.21 -4.63
CA THR A 377 26.53 -22.30 -4.61
C THR A 377 26.55 -21.43 -3.36
N ARG A 378 26.19 -20.15 -3.52
CA ARG A 378 26.03 -19.20 -2.42
C ARG A 378 24.65 -18.56 -2.48
N ILE A 379 24.02 -18.41 -1.32
CA ILE A 379 22.75 -17.72 -1.14
C ILE A 379 23.00 -16.40 -0.44
N LEU A 380 22.48 -15.31 -1.02
CA LEU A 380 22.42 -14.00 -0.36
C LEU A 380 21.01 -13.79 0.14
N LYS A 381 20.89 -13.42 1.41
CA LYS A 381 19.67 -12.90 2.01
C LYS A 381 19.77 -11.38 2.02
N VAL A 382 18.85 -10.73 1.33
CA VAL A 382 18.74 -9.27 1.33
C VAL A 382 17.65 -8.87 2.29
N ARG A 383 18.05 -8.27 3.42
CA ARG A 383 17.13 -7.58 4.32
C ARG A 383 16.54 -6.40 3.56
N ILE A 384 15.22 -6.31 3.53
CA ILE A 384 14.50 -5.24 2.84
C ILE A 384 14.39 -4.05 3.80
N ASP A 385 15.11 -2.97 3.54
CA ASP A 385 15.03 -1.76 4.37
C ASP A 385 13.94 -0.81 3.84
N ALA A 386 13.78 -0.75 2.51
CA ALA A 386 12.72 0.00 1.85
C ALA A 386 12.34 -0.65 0.52
N ALA A 387 11.07 -0.55 0.17
CA ALA A 387 10.56 -1.03 -1.12
C ALA A 387 9.55 -0.05 -1.72
N SER A 388 9.51 0.00 -3.04
CA SER A 388 8.50 0.75 -3.79
C SER A 388 8.15 0.02 -5.06
N ALA A 389 6.92 0.17 -5.52
CA ALA A 389 6.46 -0.33 -6.79
C ALA A 389 5.80 0.77 -7.60
N LYS A 390 5.85 0.63 -8.93
CA LYS A 390 5.13 1.47 -9.86
C LYS A 390 4.34 0.61 -10.84
N VAL A 391 3.04 0.86 -10.93
CA VAL A 391 2.13 0.18 -11.86
C VAL A 391 1.56 1.21 -12.82
N HIS A 392 1.78 0.98 -14.11
CA HIS A 392 1.24 1.79 -15.19
C HIS A 392 0.33 0.91 -16.05
N ASP A 393 -0.96 1.21 -16.06
CA ASP A 393 -2.02 0.43 -16.72
C ASP A 393 -3.09 1.32 -17.34
N THR A 394 -2.69 2.48 -17.87
CA THR A 394 -3.64 3.54 -18.22
C THR A 394 -4.03 3.57 -19.69
N GLY A 395 -3.42 2.75 -20.54
CA GLY A 395 -3.59 2.80 -21.98
C GLY A 395 -3.04 4.08 -22.64
N PRO A 396 -3.23 4.24 -23.97
CA PRO A 396 -2.85 5.44 -24.71
C PRO A 396 -3.66 6.66 -24.27
N LYS A 397 -3.02 7.83 -24.26
CA LYS A 397 -3.63 9.10 -23.85
C LYS A 397 -3.28 10.19 -24.85
N GLU A 398 -4.31 10.92 -25.28
CA GLU A 398 -4.17 12.05 -26.18
C GLU A 398 -4.37 13.38 -25.46
N LYS A 399 -3.76 14.44 -26.00
CA LYS A 399 -4.03 15.80 -25.56
C LYS A 399 -5.11 16.41 -26.46
N ASP A 400 -5.95 17.27 -25.90
CA ASP A 400 -7.06 17.90 -26.63
C ASP A 400 -6.62 18.61 -27.92
N LYS A 401 -5.43 19.23 -27.90
CA LYS A 401 -4.86 19.89 -29.09
C LYS A 401 -4.55 18.91 -30.23
N ASP A 402 -4.14 17.68 -29.90
CA ASP A 402 -3.76 16.66 -30.88
C ASP A 402 -5.04 15.97 -31.39
N LEU A 403 -6.07 15.86 -30.55
CA LEU A 403 -7.40 15.42 -30.95
C LEU A 403 -8.12 16.41 -31.92
N ALA A 404 -7.75 17.68 -31.88
CA ALA A 404 -8.30 18.71 -32.78
C ALA A 404 -7.67 18.69 -34.20
N ASP A 405 -6.56 17.96 -34.39
CA ASP A 405 -5.92 17.82 -35.70
C ASP A 405 -6.47 16.61 -36.47
N GLU A 406 -7.52 16.84 -37.25
CA GLU A 406 -8.18 15.81 -38.06
C GLU A 406 -7.21 15.15 -39.05
N LYS A 407 -6.27 15.91 -39.63
CA LYS A 407 -5.31 15.38 -40.60
C LYS A 407 -4.40 14.34 -39.97
N THR A 408 -3.94 14.57 -38.74
CA THR A 408 -3.11 13.60 -38.00
C THR A 408 -3.94 12.38 -37.60
N ARG A 409 -5.19 12.58 -37.16
CA ARG A 409 -6.09 11.48 -36.76
C ARG A 409 -6.49 10.55 -37.90
N ASP A 410 -6.55 11.07 -39.13
CA ASP A 410 -6.91 10.29 -40.31
C ASP A 410 -5.78 9.35 -40.78
N VAL A 411 -4.53 9.62 -40.39
CA VAL A 411 -3.35 8.88 -40.88
C VAL A 411 -2.54 8.17 -39.79
N VAL A 412 -2.74 8.51 -38.52
CA VAL A 412 -2.01 7.92 -37.39
C VAL A 412 -2.91 6.98 -36.61
N TRP A 413 -2.56 5.70 -36.62
CA TRP A 413 -3.20 4.70 -35.77
C TRP A 413 -2.80 4.90 -34.30
N THR A 414 -3.77 4.78 -33.39
CA THR A 414 -3.56 4.83 -31.94
C THR A 414 -4.22 3.64 -31.28
N GLY A 415 -3.63 3.18 -30.17
CA GLY A 415 -4.10 2.00 -29.47
C GLY A 415 -3.05 1.40 -28.55
N ALA A 416 -3.49 0.45 -27.73
CA ALA A 416 -2.60 -0.37 -26.93
C ALA A 416 -2.25 -1.66 -27.68
N VAL A 417 -0.99 -2.08 -27.61
CA VAL A 417 -0.52 -3.39 -28.08
C VAL A 417 -0.09 -4.19 -26.85
N PRO A 418 -0.90 -5.18 -26.40
CA PRO A 418 -0.55 -5.99 -25.25
C PRO A 418 0.77 -6.74 -25.46
N TYR A 419 1.63 -6.74 -24.44
CA TYR A 419 2.86 -7.52 -24.40
C TYR A 419 2.65 -8.71 -23.47
N ILE A 420 2.51 -9.90 -24.05
CA ILE A 420 2.16 -11.12 -23.33
C ILE A 420 3.32 -12.10 -23.42
N GLU A 421 3.84 -12.52 -22.26
CA GLU A 421 4.81 -13.61 -22.16
C GLU A 421 4.07 -14.95 -22.20
N ILE A 422 4.49 -15.83 -23.11
CA ILE A 422 3.92 -17.18 -23.28
C ILE A 422 5.06 -18.19 -23.18
N LEU A 423 4.87 -19.22 -22.36
CA LEU A 423 5.74 -20.38 -22.30
C LEU A 423 5.47 -21.27 -23.51
N GLY A 424 6.51 -21.49 -24.33
CA GLY A 424 6.44 -22.35 -25.51
C GLY A 424 6.37 -23.85 -25.18
N THR A 425 6.27 -24.67 -26.22
CA THR A 425 6.27 -26.13 -26.08
C THR A 425 7.61 -26.63 -25.50
N PRO A 426 7.61 -27.42 -24.41
CA PRO A 426 8.83 -27.97 -23.83
C PRO A 426 9.64 -28.76 -24.84
N GLN A 427 10.94 -28.45 -24.92
CA GLN A 427 11.89 -29.18 -25.76
C GLN A 427 12.68 -30.14 -24.86
N PRO A 428 12.61 -31.46 -25.09
CA PRO A 428 13.40 -32.41 -24.31
C PRO A 428 14.89 -32.24 -24.60
N ALA A 429 15.72 -32.36 -23.56
CA ALA A 429 17.16 -32.46 -23.74
C ALA A 429 17.55 -33.79 -24.41
N ASP A 430 18.67 -33.82 -25.14
CA ASP A 430 19.16 -35.03 -25.81
C ASP A 430 19.40 -36.22 -24.86
N THR A 431 19.70 -35.94 -23.59
CA THR A 431 19.93 -36.93 -22.54
C THR A 431 18.65 -37.35 -21.81
N ASN A 432 17.50 -36.72 -22.11
CA ASN A 432 16.24 -37.02 -21.46
C ASN A 432 15.76 -38.44 -21.78
N ARG A 433 15.39 -39.19 -20.74
CA ARG A 433 14.85 -40.55 -20.85
C ARG A 433 13.36 -40.64 -20.51
N VAL A 434 12.75 -39.54 -20.06
CA VAL A 434 11.33 -39.50 -19.70
C VAL A 434 10.51 -39.21 -20.97
N SER A 435 9.64 -40.15 -21.34
CA SER A 435 8.90 -40.11 -22.62
C SER A 435 7.80 -39.04 -22.66
N ALA A 436 7.20 -38.71 -21.51
CA ALA A 436 6.12 -37.74 -21.40
C ALA A 436 6.55 -36.51 -20.58
N ILE A 437 6.00 -35.35 -20.92
CA ILE A 437 6.14 -34.14 -20.12
C ILE A 437 5.41 -34.36 -18.78
N PRO A 438 6.06 -34.20 -17.62
CA PRO A 438 5.41 -34.34 -16.32
C PRO A 438 4.19 -33.43 -16.17
N SER A 439 3.15 -33.89 -15.46
CA SER A 439 1.90 -33.15 -15.29
C SER A 439 2.10 -31.79 -14.63
N TYR A 440 2.94 -31.68 -13.60
CA TYR A 440 3.21 -30.41 -12.93
C TYR A 440 3.74 -29.34 -13.90
N LEU A 441 4.57 -29.74 -14.88
CA LEU A 441 5.15 -28.84 -15.87
C LEU A 441 4.12 -28.46 -16.95
N SER A 442 3.35 -29.42 -17.45
CA SER A 442 2.32 -29.15 -18.46
C SER A 442 1.15 -28.33 -17.90
N ASP A 443 0.76 -28.60 -16.64
CA ASP A 443 -0.25 -27.83 -15.90
C ASP A 443 0.23 -26.41 -15.60
N TYR A 444 1.49 -26.24 -15.20
CA TYR A 444 2.10 -24.93 -15.02
C TYR A 444 2.10 -24.12 -16.32
N ILE A 445 2.56 -24.68 -17.43
CA ILE A 445 2.57 -24.00 -18.74
C ILE A 445 1.16 -23.59 -19.15
N ARG A 446 0.19 -24.51 -19.04
CA ARG A 446 -1.21 -24.22 -19.37
C ARG A 446 -1.76 -23.09 -18.51
N THR A 447 -1.52 -23.13 -17.21
CA THR A 447 -2.02 -22.12 -16.24
C THR A 447 -1.35 -20.77 -16.44
N HIS A 448 -0.02 -20.75 -16.61
CA HIS A 448 0.74 -19.54 -16.90
C HIS A 448 0.24 -18.86 -18.18
N ASN A 449 0.09 -19.62 -19.26
CA ASN A 449 -0.37 -19.10 -20.54
C ASN A 449 -1.84 -18.65 -20.49
N ALA A 450 -2.70 -19.36 -19.75
CA ALA A 450 -4.09 -18.95 -19.55
C ALA A 450 -4.20 -17.64 -18.75
N ASN A 451 -3.43 -17.52 -17.66
CA ASN A 451 -3.42 -16.32 -16.82
C ASN A 451 -2.90 -15.09 -17.58
N ASN A 452 -1.82 -15.26 -18.35
CA ASN A 452 -1.29 -14.18 -19.18
C ASN A 452 -2.19 -13.86 -20.39
N GLY A 453 -2.90 -14.86 -20.93
CA GLY A 453 -3.82 -14.70 -22.06
C GLY A 453 -5.15 -14.02 -21.71
N GLN A 454 -5.68 -14.21 -20.49
CA GLN A 454 -6.91 -13.54 -20.02
C GLN A 454 -6.67 -12.09 -19.57
N ALA A 455 -5.46 -11.76 -19.13
CA ALA A 455 -5.12 -10.46 -18.56
C ALA A 455 -4.92 -9.32 -19.57
N GLY A 456 -5.15 -9.56 -20.87
CA GLY A 456 -4.73 -8.70 -21.97
C GLY A 456 -5.18 -7.24 -21.97
N TRP A 457 -5.99 -6.78 -21.01
CA TRP A 457 -6.41 -5.38 -20.88
C TRP A 457 -6.61 -4.87 -19.43
N LYS A 458 -6.46 -5.69 -18.38
CA LYS A 458 -6.68 -5.26 -16.99
C LYS A 458 -5.66 -5.89 -16.05
N VAL A 459 -4.65 -5.09 -15.68
CA VAL A 459 -3.58 -5.47 -14.73
C VAL A 459 -4.13 -5.82 -13.34
N VAL A 460 -5.28 -5.24 -12.97
CA VAL A 460 -5.94 -5.43 -11.67
C VAL A 460 -6.42 -6.88 -11.44
N ASP A 461 -6.77 -7.61 -12.50
CA ASP A 461 -7.32 -8.97 -12.36
C ASP A 461 -6.22 -10.00 -12.05
N ILE A 462 -4.95 -9.75 -12.42
CA ILE A 462 -3.81 -10.65 -12.15
C ILE A 462 -3.49 -10.71 -10.65
N ILE A 463 -3.54 -9.57 -9.95
CA ILE A 463 -3.19 -9.50 -8.52
C ILE A 463 -4.25 -10.24 -7.69
N SER A 464 -5.54 -10.06 -8.02
CA SER A 464 -6.64 -10.71 -7.31
C SER A 464 -6.72 -12.23 -7.49
N GLY A 465 -6.34 -12.77 -8.65
CA GLY A 465 -6.39 -14.21 -8.93
C GLY A 465 -5.28 -15.03 -8.26
N LEU A 466 -4.14 -14.41 -7.93
CA LEU A 466 -2.94 -15.08 -7.42
C LEU A 466 -2.90 -15.22 -5.89
N VAL A 467 -3.63 -14.38 -5.14
CA VAL A 467 -3.76 -14.49 -3.68
C VAL A 467 -4.28 -15.88 -3.27
N SER A 468 -5.14 -16.50 -4.09
CA SER A 468 -5.65 -17.85 -3.84
C SER A 468 -4.61 -18.96 -4.05
N TRP A 469 -3.50 -18.70 -4.75
CA TRP A 469 -2.57 -19.75 -5.18
C TRP A 469 -1.23 -19.72 -4.44
N VAL A 470 -0.74 -18.54 -4.07
CA VAL A 470 0.55 -18.38 -3.36
C VAL A 470 0.38 -18.39 -1.83
N PHE A 471 -0.72 -17.86 -1.32
CA PHE A 471 -1.03 -17.89 0.11
C PHE A 471 -2.12 -18.91 0.36
N GLY A 472 -1.73 -20.14 0.63
CA GLY A 472 -2.63 -21.16 1.17
C GLY A 472 -3.10 -20.79 2.57
N ARG A 473 -3.95 -19.77 2.71
CA ARG A 473 -4.81 -19.52 3.87
C ARG A 473 -6.11 -18.84 3.43
N THR A 474 -7.19 -19.59 3.62
CA THR A 474 -8.57 -19.12 3.60
C THR A 474 -8.78 -18.08 4.71
N LEU A 475 -9.55 -17.04 4.38
CA LEU A 475 -10.18 -15.98 5.20
C LEU A 475 -9.96 -15.99 6.73
#